data_AF-A0A7C4NUG1-F1
#
_entry.id   AF-A0A7C4NUG1-F1
#
_cell.length_a   1.000
_cell.length_b   1.000
_cell.length_c   1.000
_cell.angle_alpha   90.00
_cell.angle_beta   90.00
_cell.angle_gamma   90.00
#
_symmetry.space_group_name_H-M   'P 1'
#
loop_
_entity.id
_entity.type
_entity.pdbx_description
1 polymer ?
#
loop_
_entity_poly.entity_id
_entity_poly.type
_entity_poly.pdbx_seq_one_letter_code
_entity_poly.pdbx_strand_id
1 'polypeptide(L)'
;MNEFDLGWIIGFIECAGSFTKNTIIIAKNGKKYIYVTPQFFLTLSDPSAVETVQRLLRMGKITLGGRRLEIRRKEELLRFAELLSGRLKTDRRQREFESWVRLLLQWKERGSRHTSE
;
A
#
# COMPACT_ATOMS: atom_id res chain seq x y z
N MET A 1 -6.33 2.65 -18.04
CA MET A 1 -7.46 2.84 -17.10
C MET A 1 -8.09 4.16 -17.45
N ASN A 2 -9.41 4.22 -17.63
CA ASN A 2 -10.09 5.47 -17.94
C ASN A 2 -10.29 6.32 -16.66
N GLU A 3 -10.70 7.57 -16.81
CA GLU A 3 -10.90 8.48 -15.66
C GLU A 3 -12.02 8.02 -14.72
N PHE A 4 -13.06 7.39 -15.27
CA PHE A 4 -14.19 6.89 -14.50
C PHE A 4 -13.76 5.77 -13.54
N ASP A 5 -13.07 4.75 -14.05
CA ASP A 5 -12.51 3.64 -13.29
C ASP A 5 -11.56 4.15 -12.20
N LEU A 6 -10.72 5.12 -12.55
CA LEU A 6 -9.79 5.74 -11.60
C LEU A 6 -10.55 6.44 -10.47
N GLY A 7 -11.56 7.25 -10.80
CA GLY A 7 -12.41 7.92 -9.81
C GLY A 7 -13.07 6.94 -8.83
N TRP A 8 -13.56 5.81 -9.34
CA TRP A 8 -14.13 4.72 -8.54
C TRP A 8 -13.11 4.10 -7.58
N ILE A 9 -11.92 3.77 -8.08
CA ILE A 9 -10.84 3.21 -7.26
C ILE A 9 -10.44 4.18 -6.14
N ILE A 10 -10.29 5.47 -6.46
CA ILE A 10 -10.01 6.50 -5.46
C ILE A 10 -11.10 6.52 -4.40
N GLY A 11 -12.38 6.46 -4.79
CA GLY A 11 -13.50 6.40 -3.86
C GLY A 11 -13.43 5.20 -2.90
N PHE A 12 -13.16 4.00 -3.42
CA PHE A 12 -12.97 2.80 -2.58
C PHE A 12 -11.79 2.96 -1.62
N ILE A 13 -10.67 3.50 -2.09
CA ILE A 13 -9.47 3.71 -1.28
C ILE A 13 -9.72 4.74 -0.19
N GLU A 14 -10.44 5.83 -0.46
CA GLU A 14 -10.75 6.82 0.58
C GLU A 14 -11.71 6.26 1.64
N CYS A 15 -12.70 5.48 1.22
CA CYS A 15 -13.70 4.92 2.12
C CYS A 15 -13.15 3.78 2.99
N ALA A 16 -12.39 2.85 2.40
CA ALA A 16 -12.05 1.57 3.03
C ALA A 16 -10.56 1.18 2.93
N GLY A 17 -9.72 2.04 2.36
CA GLY A 17 -8.29 1.81 2.27
C GLY A 17 -7.56 2.07 3.60
N SER A 18 -6.53 1.30 3.87
CA SER A 18 -5.67 1.43 5.04
C SER A 18 -4.21 1.55 4.61
N PHE A 19 -3.63 2.73 4.81
CA PHE A 19 -2.20 2.96 4.71
C PHE A 19 -1.55 2.51 6.01
N THR A 20 -0.79 1.41 5.98
CA THR A 20 -0.28 0.78 7.20
C THR A 20 1.18 0.37 7.05
N LYS A 21 1.73 -0.18 8.12
CA LYS A 21 3.09 -0.71 8.17
C LYS A 21 3.12 -1.98 9.00
N ASN A 22 3.93 -2.94 8.57
CA ASN A 22 4.30 -4.07 9.38
C ASN A 22 5.64 -3.79 10.06
N THR A 23 5.77 -4.18 11.34
CA THR A 23 7.01 -4.06 12.10
C THR A 23 7.49 -5.45 12.46
N ILE A 24 8.62 -5.86 11.88
CA ILE A 24 9.26 -7.14 12.12
C ILE A 24 10.40 -6.90 13.10
N ILE A 25 10.39 -7.61 14.21
CA ILE A 25 11.42 -7.54 15.24
C ILE A 25 12.20 -8.85 15.21
N ILE A 26 13.51 -8.75 14.95
CA ILE A 26 14.41 -9.90 14.93
C ILE A 26 15.41 -9.74 16.08
N ALA A 27 15.44 -10.70 17.00
CA ALA A 27 16.44 -10.76 18.06
C ALA A 27 17.54 -11.76 17.65
N LYS A 28 18.80 -11.30 17.61
CA LYS A 28 19.96 -12.15 17.28
C LYS A 28 21.18 -11.69 18.08
N ASN A 29 21.86 -12.62 18.75
CA ASN A 29 23.08 -12.39 19.54
C ASN A 29 22.95 -11.24 20.55
N GLY A 30 21.84 -11.18 21.30
CA GLY A 30 21.57 -10.11 22.27
C GLY A 30 21.23 -8.74 21.66
N LYS A 31 21.22 -8.60 20.33
CA LYS A 31 20.83 -7.37 19.61
C LYS A 31 19.41 -7.49 19.05
N LYS A 32 18.67 -6.38 19.08
CA LYS A 32 17.32 -6.25 18.51
C LYS A 32 17.38 -5.46 17.21
N TYR A 33 16.95 -6.07 16.12
CA TYR A 33 16.81 -5.45 14.81
C TYR A 33 15.34 -5.19 14.51
N ILE A 34 15.00 -3.96 14.13
CA ILE A 34 13.62 -3.56 13.83
C ILE A 34 13.52 -3.20 12.36
N TYR A 35 12.69 -3.94 11.63
CA TYR A 35 12.39 -3.71 10.23
C TYR A 35 10.96 -3.24 10.08
N VAL A 36 10.78 -2.08 9.47
CA VAL A 36 9.45 -1.53 9.17
C VAL A 36 9.22 -1.64 7.68
N THR A 37 8.13 -2.27 7.28
CA THR A 37 7.74 -2.41 5.88
C THR A 37 6.36 -1.77 5.66
N PRO A 38 6.23 -0.77 4.78
CA PRO A 38 4.93 -0.22 4.41
C PRO A 38 4.06 -1.28 3.74
N GLN A 39 2.75 -1.20 3.97
CA GLN A 39 1.74 -2.05 3.36
C GLN A 39 0.47 -1.23 3.10
N PHE A 40 -0.33 -1.66 2.13
CA PHE A 40 -1.65 -1.11 1.91
C PHE A 40 -2.69 -2.23 1.89
N PHE A 41 -3.81 -2.00 2.57
CA PHE A 41 -4.97 -2.90 2.54
C PHE A 41 -6.22 -2.17 2.08
N LEU A 42 -7.05 -2.83 1.29
CA LEU A 42 -8.42 -2.40 1.00
C LEU A 42 -9.34 -3.55 1.41
N THR A 43 -10.23 -3.32 2.37
CA THR A 43 -11.16 -4.36 2.84
C THR A 43 -12.58 -3.97 2.51
N LEU A 44 -13.30 -4.80 1.76
CA LEU A 44 -14.69 -4.58 1.38
C LEU A 44 -15.53 -5.81 1.77
N SER A 45 -16.81 -5.62 2.03
CA SER A 45 -17.73 -6.72 2.34
C SER A 45 -17.99 -7.62 1.13
N ASP A 46 -18.03 -7.02 -0.06
CA ASP A 46 -18.24 -7.67 -1.35
C ASP A 46 -16.92 -8.09 -2.01
N PRO A 47 -16.65 -9.40 -2.16
CA PRO A 47 -15.45 -9.90 -2.85
C PRO A 47 -15.32 -9.45 -4.30
N SER A 48 -16.44 -9.31 -5.03
CA SER A 48 -16.41 -8.96 -6.45
C SER A 48 -15.89 -7.54 -6.69
N ALA A 49 -16.17 -6.62 -5.75
CA ALA A 49 -15.61 -5.29 -5.74
C ALA A 49 -14.08 -5.32 -5.50
N VAL A 50 -13.61 -6.16 -4.58
CA VAL A 50 -12.17 -6.34 -4.31
C VAL A 50 -11.45 -6.89 -5.54
N GLU A 51 -12.02 -7.90 -6.19
CA GLU A 51 -11.49 -8.49 -7.43
C GLU A 51 -11.46 -7.46 -8.56
N THR A 52 -12.51 -6.66 -8.70
CA THR A 52 -12.56 -5.59 -9.70
C THR A 52 -11.47 -4.55 -9.46
N VAL A 53 -11.29 -4.09 -8.22
CA VAL A 53 -10.23 -3.13 -7.88
C VAL A 53 -8.84 -3.74 -8.14
N GLN A 54 -8.62 -5.01 -7.76
CA GLN A 54 -7.36 -5.71 -8.00
C GLN A 54 -7.03 -5.84 -9.49
N ARG A 55 -8.03 -6.20 -10.31
CA ARG A 55 -7.89 -6.32 -11.77
C ARG A 55 -7.58 -4.98 -12.42
N LEU A 56 -8.21 -3.90 -11.98
CA LEU A 56 -7.95 -2.56 -12.50
C LEU A 56 -6.55 -2.06 -12.09
N LEU A 57 -6.18 -2.21 -10.83
CA LEU A 57 -4.87 -1.81 -10.32
C LEU A 57 -3.73 -2.67 -10.88
N ARG A 58 -4.00 -3.95 -11.19
CA ARG A 58 -2.99 -4.96 -11.56
C ARG A 58 -1.88 -5.08 -10.52
N MET A 59 -2.25 -5.00 -9.24
CA MET A 59 -1.34 -5.01 -8.10
C MET A 59 -1.96 -5.78 -6.94
N GLY A 60 -1.10 -6.36 -6.10
CA GLY A 60 -1.50 -6.94 -4.83
C GLY A 60 -2.14 -8.31 -4.93
N LYS A 61 -2.47 -8.84 -3.75
CA LYS A 61 -3.03 -10.18 -3.55
C LYS A 61 -4.36 -10.10 -2.81
N ILE A 62 -5.32 -10.91 -3.23
CA ILE A 62 -6.61 -11.04 -2.53
C ILE A 62 -6.46 -12.07 -1.41
N THR A 63 -6.94 -11.71 -0.22
CA THR A 63 -6.88 -12.49 1.02
C THR A 63 -8.25 -12.45 1.73
N LEU A 64 -8.33 -13.07 2.92
CA LEU A 64 -9.53 -13.05 3.78
C LEU A 64 -10.81 -13.52 3.06
N GLY A 65 -10.73 -14.64 2.34
CA GLY A 65 -11.87 -15.20 1.61
C GLY A 65 -12.43 -14.28 0.54
N GLY A 66 -11.57 -13.51 -0.15
CA GLY A 66 -11.97 -12.61 -1.23
C GLY A 66 -12.19 -11.15 -0.79
N ARG A 67 -12.24 -10.87 0.52
CA ARG A 67 -12.70 -9.59 1.06
C ARG A 67 -11.61 -8.54 1.29
N ARG A 68 -10.35 -8.89 1.06
CA ARG A 68 -9.24 -7.96 1.28
C ARG A 68 -8.26 -8.00 0.12
N LEU A 69 -7.96 -6.83 -0.45
CA LEU A 69 -6.80 -6.64 -1.32
C LEU A 69 -5.63 -6.17 -0.47
N GLU A 70 -4.47 -6.80 -0.64
CA GLU A 70 -3.24 -6.44 0.03
C GLU A 70 -2.13 -6.13 -0.98
N ILE A 71 -1.58 -4.92 -0.91
CA ILE A 71 -0.40 -4.53 -1.69
C ILE A 71 0.76 -4.46 -0.70
N ARG A 72 1.77 -5.32 -0.91
CA ARG A 72 2.92 -5.47 -0.01
C ARG A 72 4.26 -5.44 -0.73
N ARG A 73 4.28 -5.69 -2.04
CA ARG A 73 5.53 -5.71 -2.83
C ARG A 73 6.00 -4.28 -3.06
N LYS A 74 7.32 -4.08 -2.99
CA LYS A 74 7.94 -2.77 -3.08
C LYS A 74 7.60 -2.04 -4.38
N GLU A 75 7.74 -2.70 -5.53
CA GLU A 75 7.45 -2.03 -6.82
C GLU A 75 5.96 -1.71 -6.96
N GLU A 76 5.07 -2.56 -6.45
CA GLU A 76 3.63 -2.31 -6.47
C GLU A 76 3.26 -1.12 -5.58
N LEU A 77 3.83 -1.02 -4.38
CA LEU A 77 3.56 0.11 -3.48
C LEU A 77 4.05 1.44 -4.05
N LEU A 78 5.19 1.45 -4.75
CA LEU A 78 5.70 2.66 -5.42
C LEU A 78 4.77 3.09 -6.55
N ARG A 79 4.39 2.17 -7.45
CA ARG A 79 3.42 2.45 -8.52
C ARG A 79 2.06 2.87 -7.97
N PHE A 80 1.64 2.27 -6.87
CA PHE A 80 0.40 2.63 -6.18
C PHE A 80 0.47 4.05 -5.61
N ALA A 81 1.59 4.45 -5.02
CA ALA A 81 1.78 5.82 -4.55
C ALA A 81 1.75 6.84 -5.70
N GLU A 82 2.40 6.56 -6.82
CA GLU A 82 2.34 7.41 -8.02
C GLU A 82 0.90 7.54 -8.57
N LEU A 83 0.13 6.44 -8.52
CA LEU A 83 -1.27 6.41 -8.90
C LEU A 83 -2.17 7.20 -7.93
N LEU A 84 -1.79 7.40 -6.67
CA LEU A 84 -2.60 8.16 -5.70
C LEU A 84 -2.17 9.62 -5.51
N SER A 85 -0.96 9.98 -5.94
CA SER A 85 -0.39 11.32 -5.74
C SER A 85 -1.31 12.43 -6.26
N GLY A 86 -1.74 13.32 -5.36
CA GLY A 86 -2.64 14.45 -5.66
C GLY A 86 -4.10 14.07 -5.96
N ARG A 87 -4.50 12.80 -5.80
CA ARG A 87 -5.84 12.32 -6.19
C ARG A 87 -6.79 12.05 -5.01
N LEU A 88 -6.29 11.96 -3.79
CA LEU A 88 -7.13 11.83 -2.59
C LEU A 88 -7.85 13.16 -2.33
N LYS A 89 -9.15 13.11 -2.02
CA LYS A 89 -10.02 14.28 -1.96
C LYS A 89 -10.09 14.91 -0.58
N THR A 90 -9.87 14.12 0.48
CA THR A 90 -9.99 14.59 1.85
C THR A 90 -8.62 14.85 2.49
N ASP A 91 -8.50 15.98 3.21
CA ASP A 91 -7.26 16.38 3.89
C ASP A 91 -6.74 15.31 4.84
N ARG A 92 -7.65 14.63 5.55
CA ARG A 92 -7.28 13.52 6.45
C ARG A 92 -6.56 12.42 5.68
N ARG A 93 -7.12 11.99 4.54
CA ARG A 93 -6.57 10.90 3.72
C ARG A 93 -5.28 11.33 3.04
N GLN A 94 -5.18 12.58 2.59
CA GLN A 94 -3.95 13.14 2.05
C GLN A 94 -2.81 13.09 3.09
N ARG A 95 -3.04 13.54 4.33
CA ARG A 95 -2.03 13.49 5.40
C ARG A 95 -1.59 12.07 5.76
N GLU A 96 -2.56 11.14 5.86
CA GLU A 96 -2.27 9.72 6.11
C GLU A 96 -1.40 9.14 4.99
N PHE A 97 -1.76 9.42 3.74
CA PHE A 97 -1.03 8.97 2.56
C PHE A 97 0.37 9.56 2.49
N GLU A 98 0.54 10.87 2.68
CA GLU A 98 1.84 11.54 2.65
C GLU A 98 2.80 10.99 3.72
N SER A 99 2.30 10.80 4.94
CA SER A 99 3.08 10.18 6.03
C SER A 99 3.53 8.76 5.65
N TRP A 100 2.62 7.99 5.05
CA TRP A 100 2.90 6.65 4.58
C TRP A 100 3.88 6.62 3.38
N VAL A 101 3.80 7.58 2.45
CA VAL A 101 4.74 7.71 1.33
C VAL A 101 6.15 8.02 1.83
N ARG A 102 6.30 8.89 2.85
CA ARG A 102 7.62 9.14 3.46
C ARG A 102 8.24 7.85 3.99
N LEU A 103 7.44 7.00 4.64
CA LEU A 103 7.89 5.68 5.10
C LEU A 103 8.29 4.77 3.92
N LEU A 104 7.49 4.76 2.85
CA LEU A 104 7.77 3.99 1.63
C LEU A 104 9.08 4.39 0.96
N LEU A 105 9.36 5.70 0.87
CA LEU A 105 10.61 6.21 0.29
C LEU A 105 11.83 5.86 1.14
N GLN A 106 11.73 5.97 2.47
CA GLN A 106 12.79 5.51 3.38
C GLN A 106 13.05 4.00 3.22
N TRP A 107 12.00 3.20 3.08
CA TRP A 107 12.14 1.77 2.81
C TRP A 107 12.74 1.50 1.43
N LYS A 108 12.43 2.35 0.43
CA LYS A 108 13.02 2.26 -0.90
C LYS A 108 14.54 2.41 -0.86
N GLU A 109 15.03 3.43 -0.17
CA GLU A 109 16.47 3.73 -0.03
C GLU A 109 17.25 2.63 0.68
N ARG A 110 16.68 2.02 1.74
CA ARG A 110 17.34 0.92 2.48
C ARG A 110 17.68 -0.27 1.59
N GLY A 111 16.80 -0.62 0.66
CA GLY A 111 17.05 -1.72 -0.28
C GLY A 111 18.09 -1.41 -1.35
N SER A 112 18.30 -0.12 -1.69
CA SER A 112 19.27 0.31 -2.70
C SER A 112 20.71 0.33 -2.17
N ARG A 113 20.90 0.43 -0.85
CA ARG A 113 22.22 0.42 -0.19
C ARG A 113 22.82 -0.99 0.00
N HIS A 114 22.16 -2.04 -0.47
CA HIS A 114 22.65 -3.43 -0.37
C HIS A 114 22.97 -4.06 -1.73
N THR A 115 22.90 -3.27 -2.81
CA THR A 115 23.23 -3.70 -4.19
C THR A 115 24.44 -2.95 -4.75
N SER A 116 25.31 -2.46 -3.87
CA SER A 116 26.56 -1.78 -4.23
C SER A 116 27.71 -2.42 -3.46
N GLU A 117 27.94 -3.70 -3.72
CA GLU A 117 29.20 -4.41 -3.47
C GLU A 117 29.43 -5.38 -4.64
#